data_AF-A0A6B0WAM6-F1
#
_entry.id   AF-A0A6B0WAM6-F1
#
_cell.length_a   1.000
_cell.length_b   1.000
_cell.length_c   1.000
_cell.angle_alpha   90.00
_cell.angle_beta   90.00
_cell.angle_gamma   90.00
#
_symmetry.space_group_name_H-M   'P 1'
#
loop_
_entity.id
_entity.type
_entity.pdbx_description
1 polymer ?
#
loop_
_entity_poly.entity_id
_entity_poly.type
_entity_poly.pdbx_seq_one_letter_code
_entity_poly.pdbx_strand_id
1 'polypeptide(L)'
;MEPTGDDTYRATLTFGIAAITGRYEGTVRMAGKDEPAGYTLAVEGKGKPGFVNGSAEVALAETDGGARTSVAVTGRAQVGGTIARVGQRLLGGVSKMMMDRFFACLQERASAAGGGS
;
A
#
# COMPACT_ATOMS: atom_id res chain seq x y z
N MET A 1 6.82 -8.04 8.09
CA MET A 1 7.12 -6.61 8.25
C MET A 1 7.64 -6.44 9.66
N GLU A 2 8.68 -5.64 9.85
CA GLU A 2 9.33 -5.42 11.15
C GLU A 2 9.24 -3.92 11.46
N PRO A 3 8.71 -3.50 12.63
CA PRO A 3 8.77 -2.10 13.03
C PRO A 3 10.22 -1.70 13.30
N THR A 4 10.60 -0.52 12.85
CA THR A 4 11.95 0.04 13.05
C THR A 4 11.94 1.31 13.90
N GLY A 5 10.77 1.74 14.40
CA GLY A 5 10.58 2.98 15.16
C GLY A 5 9.95 4.09 14.32
N ASP A 6 9.39 5.12 14.97
CA ASP A 6 8.84 6.33 14.35
C ASP A 6 7.89 6.06 13.16
N ASP A 7 6.88 5.22 13.38
CA ASP A 7 5.91 4.80 12.37
C ASP A 7 6.53 4.24 11.08
N THR A 8 7.75 3.72 11.21
CA THR A 8 8.53 3.18 10.11
C THR A 8 8.63 1.66 10.25
N TYR A 9 8.49 0.98 9.12
CA TYR A 9 8.44 -0.46 9.02
C TYR A 9 9.34 -0.92 7.88
N ARG A 10 10.17 -1.92 8.14
CA ARG A 10 10.92 -2.62 7.10
C ARG A 10 10.14 -3.81 6.59
N ALA A 11 10.09 -3.97 5.27
CA ALA A 11 9.41 -5.06 4.61
C ALA A 11 10.31 -5.70 3.56
N THR A 12 10.27 -7.01 3.49
CA THR A 12 10.71 -7.76 2.32
C THR A 12 9.47 -8.21 1.56
N LEU A 13 9.41 -7.88 0.27
CA LEU A 13 8.33 -8.24 -0.64
C LEU A 13 8.89 -9.14 -1.74
N THR A 14 8.24 -10.28 -1.97
CA THR A 14 8.56 -11.16 -3.10
C THR A 14 7.40 -11.15 -4.06
N PHE A 15 7.63 -10.67 -5.28
CA PHE A 15 6.65 -10.74 -6.36
C PHE A 15 6.93 -11.94 -7.24
N GLY A 16 5.92 -12.77 -7.48
CA GLY A 16 5.94 -13.88 -8.44
C GLY A 16 5.23 -13.56 -9.75
N ILE A 17 4.98 -12.28 -10.04
CA ILE A 17 4.17 -11.84 -11.18
C ILE A 17 5.10 -11.57 -12.36
N ALA A 18 5.17 -12.53 -13.29
CA ALA A 18 5.80 -12.43 -14.62
C ALA A 18 6.93 -11.38 -14.72
N ALA A 19 6.68 -10.27 -15.43
CA ALA A 19 7.68 -9.26 -15.79
C ALA A 19 8.19 -8.39 -14.61
N ILE A 20 7.61 -8.52 -13.41
CA ILE A 20 8.04 -7.80 -12.21
C ILE A 20 8.58 -8.74 -11.11
N THR A 21 8.79 -10.01 -11.45
CA THR A 21 9.26 -11.04 -10.52
C THR A 21 10.56 -10.61 -9.84
N GLY A 22 10.60 -10.78 -8.52
CA GLY A 22 11.79 -10.46 -7.75
C GLY A 22 11.53 -10.28 -6.27
N ARG A 23 12.63 -10.26 -5.51
CA ARG A 23 12.65 -9.86 -4.11
C ARG A 23 13.01 -8.37 -4.03
N TYR A 24 12.26 -7.65 -3.23
CA TYR A 24 12.40 -6.24 -2.96
C TYR A 24 12.49 -6.04 -1.46
N GLU A 25 13.41 -5.21 -1.04
CA GLU A 25 13.55 -4.77 0.33
C GLU A 25 13.18 -3.30 0.39
N GLY A 26 12.38 -2.95 1.38
CA GLY A 26 11.77 -1.64 1.41
C GLY A 26 11.39 -1.19 2.80
N THR A 27 11.01 0.08 2.83
CA THR A 27 10.62 0.80 4.02
C THR A 27 9.26 1.42 3.76
N VAL A 28 8.36 1.31 4.73
CA VAL A 28 7.07 2.00 4.75
C VAL A 28 7.09 2.93 5.96
N ARG A 29 6.78 4.19 5.75
CA ARG A 29 6.66 5.18 6.82
C ARG A 29 5.28 5.82 6.79
N MET A 30 4.63 5.89 7.95
CA MET A 30 3.42 6.69 8.11
C MET A 30 3.80 8.13 8.47
N ALA A 31 3.12 9.10 7.87
CA ALA A 31 3.34 10.51 8.09
C ALA A 31 2.04 11.29 7.91
N GLY A 32 2.02 12.56 8.35
CA GLY A 32 0.88 13.44 8.15
C GLY A 32 -0.42 12.86 8.70
N LYS A 33 -0.36 12.30 9.91
CA LYS A 33 -1.52 11.72 10.59
C LYS A 33 -2.46 12.83 11.02
N ASP A 34 -3.71 12.73 10.62
CA ASP A 34 -4.82 13.54 11.07
C ASP A 34 -5.89 12.58 11.59
N GLU A 35 -5.79 12.18 12.86
CA GLU A 35 -6.67 11.14 13.41
C GLU A 35 -8.06 11.72 13.75
N PRO A 36 -9.17 11.06 13.37
CA PRO A 36 -9.29 9.78 12.65
C PRO A 36 -9.42 9.94 11.11
N ALA A 37 -9.26 11.15 10.57
CA ALA A 37 -9.57 11.50 9.19
C ALA A 37 -8.60 10.92 8.14
N GLY A 38 -7.34 10.64 8.47
CA GLY A 38 -6.42 10.09 7.47
C GLY A 38 -4.94 10.15 7.81
N TYR A 39 -4.14 9.68 6.87
CA TYR A 39 -2.68 9.72 6.93
C TYR A 39 -2.05 9.50 5.55
N THR A 40 -0.75 9.77 5.43
CA THR A 40 0.05 9.45 4.25
C THR A 40 1.01 8.30 4.53
N LEU A 41 1.10 7.36 3.60
CA LEU A 41 2.12 6.32 3.56
C LEU A 41 3.19 6.71 2.56
N ALA A 42 4.45 6.77 2.99
CA ALA A 42 5.61 6.83 2.11
C ALA A 42 6.22 5.44 2.00
N VAL A 43 6.48 4.98 0.78
CA VAL A 43 7.00 3.64 0.48
C VAL A 43 8.24 3.78 -0.37
N GLU A 44 9.31 3.13 0.05
CA GLU A 44 10.52 2.95 -0.75
C GLU A 44 10.81 1.46 -0.86
N GLY A 45 11.23 1.01 -2.04
CA GLY A 45 11.55 -0.39 -2.29
C GLY A 45 12.66 -0.51 -3.32
N LYS A 46 13.63 -1.39 -3.06
CA LYS A 46 14.73 -1.69 -3.97
C LYS A 46 14.88 -3.19 -4.12
N GLY A 47 15.11 -3.63 -5.35
CA GLY A 47 15.38 -5.03 -5.68
C GLY A 47 16.26 -5.13 -6.91
N LYS A 48 16.65 -6.35 -7.27
CA LYS A 48 17.48 -6.60 -8.45
C LYS A 48 16.90 -5.97 -9.74
N PRO A 49 15.57 -5.99 -10.00
CA PRO A 49 14.99 -5.39 -11.21
C PRO A 49 14.94 -3.85 -11.21
N GLY A 50 15.13 -3.19 -10.06
CA GLY A 50 15.05 -1.74 -9.97
C GLY A 50 14.52 -1.25 -8.62
N PHE A 51 13.88 -0.08 -8.65
CA PHE A 51 13.38 0.57 -7.45
C PHE A 51 11.98 1.15 -7.65
N VAL A 52 11.29 1.34 -6.53
CA VAL A 52 9.97 1.98 -6.43
C VAL A 52 10.03 3.00 -5.30
N ASN A 53 9.62 4.22 -5.58
CA ASN A 53 9.34 5.25 -4.58
C ASN A 53 7.88 5.67 -4.74
N GLY A 54 7.08 5.54 -3.69
CA GLY A 54 5.65 5.81 -3.75
C GLY A 54 5.15 6.56 -2.53
N SER A 55 4.00 7.21 -2.72
CA SER A 55 3.22 7.82 -1.65
C SER A 55 1.76 7.45 -1.83
N ALA A 56 1.05 7.13 -0.75
CA ALA A 56 -0.39 6.95 -0.75
C ALA A 56 -1.03 7.82 0.31
N GLU A 57 -1.96 8.67 -0.09
CA GLU A 57 -2.82 9.42 0.82
C GLU A 57 -4.07 8.59 1.11
N VAL A 58 -4.35 8.36 2.39
CA VAL A 58 -5.52 7.63 2.87
C VAL A 58 -6.42 8.63 3.58
N ALA A 59 -7.64 8.79 3.07
CA ALA A 59 -8.69 9.60 3.69
C ALA A 59 -9.84 8.68 4.14
N LEU A 60 -10.30 8.91 5.36
CA LEU A 60 -11.35 8.19 6.04
C LEU A 60 -12.49 9.16 6.33
N ALA A 61 -13.71 8.76 6.01
CA ALA A 61 -14.90 9.54 6.32
C ALA A 61 -16.00 8.63 6.86
N GLU A 62 -16.63 9.04 7.95
CA GLU A 62 -17.85 8.42 8.41
C GLU A 62 -19.00 8.71 7.42
N THR A 63 -19.81 7.69 7.19
CA THR A 63 -20.95 7.74 6.28
C THR A 63 -22.11 6.95 6.92
N ASP A 64 -23.32 7.12 6.40
CA ASP A 64 -24.51 6.40 6.89
C ASP A 64 -24.72 6.60 8.41
N GLY A 65 -24.56 7.85 8.88
CA GLY A 65 -24.70 8.20 10.30
C GLY A 65 -23.67 7.55 11.22
N GLY A 66 -22.48 7.19 10.71
CA GLY A 66 -21.42 6.52 11.46
C GLY A 66 -21.46 4.99 11.35
N ALA A 67 -22.46 4.41 10.67
CA ALA A 67 -22.55 2.97 10.47
C ALA A 67 -21.55 2.43 9.45
N ARG A 68 -20.95 3.29 8.62
CA ARG A 68 -19.99 2.91 7.57
C ARG A 68 -18.83 3.88 7.50
N THR A 69 -17.65 3.37 7.16
CA THR A 69 -16.48 4.18 6.85
C THR A 69 -16.20 4.11 5.35
N SER A 70 -16.20 5.28 4.70
CA SER A 70 -15.64 5.42 3.35
C SER A 70 -14.13 5.55 3.44
N VAL A 71 -13.41 4.81 2.59
CA VAL A 71 -11.95 4.83 2.50
C VAL A 71 -11.55 5.23 1.09
N ALA A 72 -10.94 6.42 0.96
CA ALA A 72 -10.38 6.90 -0.29
C ALA A 72 -8.86 6.81 -0.24
N VAL A 73 -8.26 6.23 -1.28
CA VAL A 73 -6.80 6.09 -1.39
C VAL A 73 -6.31 6.66 -2.70
N THR A 74 -5.41 7.65 -2.62
CA THR A 74 -4.77 8.28 -3.78
C THR A 74 -3.28 7.99 -3.76
N GLY A 75 -2.84 7.18 -4.73
CA GLY A 75 -1.44 6.75 -4.86
C GLY A 75 -0.68 7.51 -5.94
N ARG A 76 0.60 7.78 -5.68
CA ARG A 76 1.59 8.19 -6.69
C ARG A 76 2.81 7.29 -6.56
N ALA A 77 3.41 6.91 -7.67
CA ALA A 77 4.61 6.09 -7.66
C ALA A 77 5.55 6.47 -8.80
N GLN A 78 6.85 6.43 -8.50
CA GLN A 78 7.94 6.49 -9.44
C GLN A 78 8.64 5.13 -9.44
N VAL A 79 8.84 4.57 -10.62
CA VAL A 79 9.50 3.28 -10.83
C VAL A 79 10.68 3.49 -11.77
N GLY A 80 11.83 2.91 -11.42
CA GLY A 80 13.05 2.97 -12.24
C GLY A 80 13.76 1.63 -12.31
N GLY A 81 14.71 1.52 -13.25
CA GLY A 81 15.44 0.28 -13.53
C GLY A 81 14.86 -0.52 -14.69
N THR A 82 15.22 -1.80 -14.78
CA THR A 82 14.73 -2.66 -15.86
C THR A 82 13.25 -2.96 -15.73
N ILE A 83 12.71 -2.97 -14.51
CA ILE A 83 11.27 -3.09 -14.25
C ILE A 83 10.45 -1.95 -14.86
N ALA A 84 10.99 -0.73 -14.99
CA ALA A 84 10.24 0.38 -15.61
C ALA A 84 9.96 0.14 -17.11
N ARG A 85 10.71 -0.76 -17.76
CA ARG A 85 10.57 -1.08 -19.19
C ARG A 85 9.35 -1.94 -19.50
N VAL A 86 8.69 -2.52 -18.51
CA VAL A 86 7.48 -3.35 -18.71
C VAL A 86 6.26 -2.53 -19.15
N GLY A 87 6.35 -1.20 -19.04
CA GLY A 87 5.33 -0.26 -19.51
C GLY A 87 4.25 0.04 -18.48
N GLN A 88 3.64 1.23 -18.62
CA GLN A 88 2.64 1.75 -17.69
C GLN A 88 1.39 0.86 -17.58
N ARG A 89 0.97 0.22 -18.68
CA ARG A 89 -0.23 -0.63 -18.69
C ARG A 89 -0.10 -1.82 -17.76
N LEU A 90 1.04 -2.52 -17.79
CA LEU A 90 1.27 -3.67 -16.92
C LEU A 90 1.42 -3.23 -15.45
N LEU A 91 2.21 -2.19 -15.20
CA LEU A 91 2.38 -1.64 -13.85
C LEU A 91 1.05 -1.18 -13.23
N GLY A 92 0.19 -0.54 -14.03
CA GLY A 92 -1.15 -0.15 -13.61
C GLY A 92 -2.04 -1.36 -13.26
N GLY A 93 -2.00 -2.41 -14.09
CA GLY A 93 -2.74 -3.65 -13.84
C GLY A 93 -2.32 -4.33 -12.54
N VAL A 94 -1.02 -4.45 -12.28
CA VAL A 94 -0.51 -5.01 -11.02
C VAL A 94 -0.89 -4.13 -9.83
N SER A 95 -0.76 -2.81 -9.96
CA SER A 95 -1.11 -1.86 -8.89
C SER A 95 -2.58 -1.99 -8.50
N LYS A 96 -3.48 -2.09 -9.49
CA LYS A 96 -4.90 -2.34 -9.25
C LYS A 96 -5.13 -3.68 -8.55
N MET A 97 -4.51 -4.76 -9.03
CA MET A 97 -4.64 -6.09 -8.41
C MET A 97 -4.20 -6.08 -6.93
N MET A 98 -3.11 -5.38 -6.61
CA MET A 98 -2.62 -5.26 -5.23
C MET A 98 -3.57 -4.44 -4.35
N MET A 99 -4.11 -3.33 -4.85
CA MET A 99 -5.14 -2.54 -4.17
C MET A 99 -6.41 -3.35 -3.90
N ASP A 100 -6.91 -4.06 -4.91
CA ASP A 100 -8.09 -4.91 -4.77
C ASP A 100 -7.87 -5.99 -3.69
N ARG A 101 -6.68 -6.62 -3.66
CA ARG A 101 -6.32 -7.59 -2.62
C ARG A 101 -6.19 -6.96 -1.24
N PHE A 102 -5.59 -5.77 -1.14
CA PHE A 102 -5.46 -5.05 0.12
C PHE A 102 -6.83 -4.78 0.74
N PHE A 103 -7.76 -4.20 -0.04
CA PHE A 103 -9.09 -3.88 0.47
C PHE A 103 -9.92 -5.11 0.80
N ALA A 104 -9.80 -6.19 0.04
CA ALA A 104 -10.43 -7.46 0.41
C ALA A 104 -9.94 -7.95 1.78
N CYS A 105 -8.62 -7.98 2.01
CA CYS A 105 -8.06 -8.36 3.31
C CYS A 105 -8.41 -7.38 4.43
N LEU A 106 -8.50 -6.07 4.14
CA LEU A 106 -8.90 -5.05 5.11
C LEU A 106 -10.36 -5.27 5.56
N GLN A 107 -11.27 -5.48 4.62
CA GLN A 107 -12.68 -5.74 4.90
C GLN A 107 -12.86 -7.01 5.74
N GLU A 108 -12.15 -8.09 5.40
CA GLU A 108 -12.15 -9.33 6.20
C GLU A 108 -11.72 -9.07 7.65
N ARG A 109 -10.63 -8.32 7.85
CA ARG A 109 -10.09 -8.03 9.19
C ARG A 109 -10.96 -7.06 10.00
N ALA A 110 -11.48 -6.02 9.36
CA ALA A 110 -12.37 -5.05 10.00
C ALA A 110 -13.69 -5.70 10.43
N SER A 111 -14.24 -6.60 9.61
CA SER A 111 -15.46 -7.34 9.94
C SER A 111 -15.23 -8.36 11.07
N ALA A 112 -14.04 -8.97 11.13
CA ALA A 112 -13.68 -9.88 12.22
C ALA A 112 -13.48 -9.18 13.58
N ALA A 113 -13.07 -7.90 13.57
CA ALA A 113 -12.90 -7.10 14.78
C ALA A 113 -14.23 -6.58 15.37
N GLY A 114 -15.30 -6.51 14.56
CA GLY A 114 -16.63 -6.05 14.98
C GLY A 114 -17.55 -7.14 15.56
N GLY A 115 -17.10 -8.40 15.62
CA GLY A 115 -17.89 -9.55 16.11
C GLY A 115 -17.71 -9.88 17.60
N GLY A 116 -17.10 -8.99 18.38
CA GLY A 116 -16.79 -9.20 19.78
C GLY A 116 -17.21 -8.02 20.66
N SER A 117 -18.51 -7.85 20.85
CA SER A 117 -19.10 -7.38 22.11
C SER A 117 -20.58 -7.70 22.16
#